data_AF-A0A3N5MP77-F1
#
_entry.id   AF-A0A3N5MP77-F1
#
_cell.length_a   1.000
_cell.length_b   1.000
_cell.length_c   1.000
_cell.angle_alpha   90.00
_cell.angle_beta   90.00
_cell.angle_gamma   90.00
#
_symmetry.space_group_name_H-M   'P 1'
#
loop_
_entity.id
_entity.type
_entity.pdbx_description
1 polymer ?
#
loop_
_entity_poly.entity_id
_entity_poly.type
_entity_poly.pdbx_seq_one_letter_code
_entity_poly.pdbx_strand_id
1 'polypeptide(L)' 'MPTNKRSKYRGSRTCGGGTHKNRRGAGNRGGRGRAGINAHHFVKWYKEMGGPVFG' A
#
# COMPACT_ATOMS: atom_id res chain seq x y z
N MET A 1 25.29 -17.40 -4.35
CA MET A 1 24.30 -16.80 -3.42
C MET A 1 23.41 -15.82 -4.18
N PRO A 2 22.09 -16.02 -4.29
CA PRO A 2 21.24 -15.02 -4.90
C PRO A 2 21.28 -13.74 -4.07
N THR A 3 21.73 -12.64 -4.69
CA THR A 3 21.81 -11.35 -3.98
C THR A 3 20.39 -10.88 -3.64
N ASN A 4 20.22 -10.30 -2.44
CA ASN A 4 18.92 -9.84 -1.97
C ASN A 4 18.30 -8.87 -3.00
N LYS A 5 17.00 -8.98 -3.26
CA LYS A 5 16.28 -8.07 -4.18
C LYS A 5 16.55 -6.60 -3.83
N ARG A 6 16.72 -6.27 -2.54
CA ARG A 6 17.04 -4.91 -2.06
C ARG A 6 18.38 -4.39 -2.60
N SER A 7 19.43 -5.21 -2.62
CA SER A 7 20.75 -4.77 -3.11
C SER A 7 20.73 -4.49 -4.61
N LYS A 8 19.86 -5.18 -5.37
CA LYS A 8 19.69 -5.01 -6.82
C LYS A 8 19.01 -3.71 -7.23
N TYR A 9 18.40 -2.96 -6.31
CA TYR A 9 17.69 -1.72 -6.64
C TYR A 9 18.58 -0.47 -6.68
N ARG A 10 19.84 -0.53 -6.21
CA ARG A 10 20.77 0.61 -6.36
C ARG A 10 21.03 0.87 -7.84
N GLY A 11 20.99 2.14 -8.25
CA GLY A 11 21.03 2.55 -9.66
C GLY A 11 19.67 2.49 -10.38
N SER A 12 18.67 1.78 -9.83
CA SER A 12 17.30 1.86 -10.36
C SER A 12 16.63 3.15 -9.89
N ARG A 13 16.00 3.89 -10.82
CA ARG A 13 15.39 5.20 -10.53
C ARG A 13 14.28 5.12 -9.45
N THR A 14 13.47 4.05 -9.44
CA THR A 14 12.24 4.00 -8.63
C THR A 14 12.14 2.81 -7.69
N CYS A 15 13.18 1.98 -7.58
CA CYS A 15 13.20 0.79 -6.72
C CYS A 15 11.96 -0.11 -6.91
N GLY A 16 11.50 -0.26 -8.17
CA GLY A 16 10.29 -1.02 -8.51
C GLY A 16 8.96 -0.36 -8.12
N GLY A 17 8.94 0.95 -7.87
CA GLY A 17 7.74 1.71 -7.50
C GLY A 17 6.87 2.20 -8.66
N GLY A 18 7.21 1.82 -9.89
CA GLY A 18 6.61 2.37 -11.10
C GLY A 18 7.07 3.81 -11.31
N THR A 19 6.13 4.72 -11.56
CA THR A 19 6.42 6.15 -11.69
C THR A 19 6.96 6.75 -10.39
N HIS A 20 7.88 7.72 -10.50
CA HIS A 20 8.44 8.47 -9.36
C HIS A 20 7.39 9.32 -8.61
N LYS A 21 6.16 9.40 -9.15
CA LYS A 21 5.02 10.08 -8.53
C LYS A 21 4.24 9.19 -7.55
N ASN A 22 4.52 7.88 -7.56
CA ASN A 22 3.99 6.92 -6.59
C ASN A 22 4.90 6.85 -5.35
N ARG A 23 4.50 6.08 -4.32
CA ARG A 23 5.23 5.89 -3.04
C ARG A 23 5.54 7.21 -2.32
N ARG A 24 4.57 8.12 -2.30
CA ARG A 24 4.60 9.35 -1.52
C ARG A 24 4.05 9.10 -0.10
N GLY A 25 3.27 10.03 0.44
CA GLY A 25 2.66 9.93 1.76
C GLY A 25 1.48 8.93 1.84
N ALA A 26 0.63 9.14 2.85
CA ALA A 26 -0.52 8.27 3.12
C ALA A 26 -1.54 8.20 1.96
N GLY A 27 -1.58 9.20 1.07
CA GLY A 27 -2.45 9.16 -0.12
C GLY A 27 -2.17 7.94 -1.00
N ASN A 28 -0.90 7.51 -1.15
CA ASN A 28 -0.56 6.30 -1.89
C ASN A 28 -1.08 5.01 -1.23
N ARG A 29 -1.49 5.09 0.04
CA ARG A 29 -2.07 3.98 0.81
C ARG A 29 -3.58 4.11 1.00
N GLY A 30 -4.22 5.14 0.45
CA GLY A 30 -5.63 5.47 0.69
C GLY A 30 -5.93 5.95 2.12
N GLY A 31 -4.93 6.55 2.79
CA GLY A 31 -5.00 7.01 4.19
C GLY A 31 -4.11 6.20 5.14
N ARG A 32 -4.12 6.55 6.43
CA ARG A 32 -3.37 5.81 7.47
C ARG A 32 -4.30 4.81 8.17
N GLY A 33 -3.77 3.67 8.61
CA GLY A 33 -4.51 2.67 9.37
C GLY A 33 -5.77 2.18 8.65
N ARG A 34 -6.91 2.22 9.35
CA ARG A 34 -8.25 1.85 8.85
C ARG A 34 -8.98 3.00 8.13
N ALA A 35 -8.27 4.01 7.62
CA ALA A 35 -8.90 5.07 6.83
C ALA A 35 -9.65 4.50 5.61
N GLY A 36 -10.81 5.10 5.31
CA GLY A 36 -11.70 4.64 4.23
C GLY A 36 -12.44 3.34 4.53
N ILE A 37 -12.48 2.89 5.78
CA ILE A 37 -13.11 1.63 6.20
C ILE A 37 -14.54 1.45 5.72
N ASN A 38 -15.33 2.52 5.77
CA ASN A 38 -16.72 2.54 5.30
C ASN A 38 -16.87 3.29 3.96
N ALA A 39 -15.79 3.39 3.17
CA ALA A 39 -15.75 4.11 1.90
C ALA A 39 -14.84 3.39 0.88
N HIS A 40 -13.79 4.05 0.36
CA HIS A 40 -12.92 3.52 -0.70
C HIS A 40 -12.08 2.29 -0.31
N HIS A 41 -12.04 1.90 0.96
CA HIS A 41 -11.45 0.64 1.42
C HIS A 41 -12.47 -0.38 1.96
N PHE A 42 -13.76 -0.18 1.73
CA PHE A 42 -14.83 -1.04 2.24
C PHE A 42 -14.57 -2.53 1.98
N VAL A 43 -14.30 -2.92 0.73
CA VAL A 43 -14.11 -4.33 0.37
C VAL A 43 -12.96 -4.99 1.12
N LYS A 44 -11.85 -4.26 1.35
CA LYS A 44 -10.72 -4.78 2.10
C LYS A 44 -11.13 -5.08 3.54
N TRP A 45 -11.73 -4.09 4.21
CA TRP A 45 -12.03 -4.20 5.62
C TRP A 45 -13.23 -5.10 5.92
N TYR A 46 -14.20 -5.15 5.01
CA TYR A 46 -15.29 -6.13 5.06
C TYR A 46 -14.75 -7.57 5.11
N LYS A 47 -13.75 -7.87 4.27
CA LYS A 47 -13.10 -9.19 4.25
C LYS A 47 -12.25 -9.45 5.49
N GLU A 48 -11.46 -8.46 5.92
CA GLU A 48 -10.55 -8.61 7.06
C GLU A 48 -11.29 -8.66 8.42
N MET A 49 -12.47 -8.04 8.53
CA MET A 49 -13.24 -7.97 9.78
C MET A 49 -14.46 -8.90 9.82
N GLY A 50 -14.72 -9.66 8.75
CA GLY A 50 -15.79 -10.67 8.71
C GLY A 50 -17.20 -10.09 8.71
N GLY A 51 -17.37 -8.83 8.32
CA GLY A 51 -18.66 -8.15 8.33
C GLY A 51 -18.52 -6.64 8.14
N PRO A 52 -19.65 -5.92 8.01
CA PRO A 52 -19.62 -4.47 7.90
C PRO A 52 -19.13 -3.86 9.22
N VAL A 53 -18.18 -2.94 9.11
CA VAL A 53 -17.58 -2.25 10.25
C VAL A 53 -18.43 -1.02 10.56
N PHE A 54 -19.66 -1.27 10.98
CA PHE A 54 -20.48 -0.22 11.55
C PHE A 54 -19.89 0.15 12.92
N GLY A 55 -19.77 1.46 13.15
CA GLY A 55 -19.72 1.98 14.51
C GLY A 55 -21.12 1.91 15.11
#